data_AF-A0A6H2C578-F1
#
_entry.id   AF-A0A6H2C578-F1
#
_cell.length_a   1.000
_cell.length_b   1.000
_cell.length_c   1.000
_cell.angle_alpha   90.00
_cell.angle_beta   90.00
_cell.angle_gamma   90.00
#
_symmetry.space_group_name_H-M   'P 1'
#
loop_
_entity.id
_entity.type
_entity.pdbx_description
1 polymer ?
#
loop_
_entity_poly.entity_id
_entity_poly.type
_entity_poly.pdbx_seq_one_letter_code
_entity_poly.pdbx_strand_id
1 'polypeptide(L)' 'MRLLERRIGAFSQDLQVKINKLSVEDLENLGLALLDFTSKADLVVWLNNQVIFEG' A
#
# COMPACT_ATOMS: atom_id res chain seq x y z
N MET A 1 -4.43 6.94 -6.85
CA MET A 1 -3.15 7.32 -6.22
C MET A 1 -3.16 8.66 -5.47
N ARG A 2 -3.87 9.72 -5.95
CA ARG A 2 -3.86 11.05 -5.29
C ARG A 2 -4.23 11.08 -3.80
N LEU A 3 -5.10 10.18 -3.34
CA LEU A 3 -5.54 10.11 -1.93
C LEU A 3 -4.45 9.55 -1.01
N LEU A 4 -3.75 8.54 -1.51
CA LEU A 4 -2.57 7.93 -0.89
C LEU A 4 -1.45 8.96 -0.76
N GLU A 5 -1.17 9.73 -1.81
CA GLU A 5 -0.12 10.77 -1.80
C GLU A 5 -0.42 11.90 -0.82
N ARG A 6 -1.71 12.21 -0.61
CA ARG A 6 -2.14 13.22 0.37
C ARG A 6 -2.06 12.74 1.82
N ARG A 7 -2.30 11.45 2.09
CA ARG A 7 -2.23 10.88 3.45
C ARG A 7 -0.80 10.54 3.86
N ILE A 8 -0.06 9.94 2.95
CA ILE A 8 1.23 9.30 3.24
C ILE A 8 2.42 10.14 2.72
N GLY A 9 2.17 11.09 1.81
CA GLY A 9 3.19 11.87 1.14
C GLY A 9 3.70 11.21 -0.14
N ALA A 10 4.79 11.74 -0.69
CA ALA A 10 5.37 11.25 -1.93
C ALA A 10 5.80 9.77 -1.81
N PHE A 11 5.38 8.96 -2.79
CA PHE A 11 5.81 7.57 -2.88
C PHE A 11 7.12 7.46 -3.62
N SER A 12 7.94 6.50 -3.19
CA SER A 12 9.06 6.05 -3.98
C SER A 12 8.53 5.21 -5.15
N GLN A 13 9.25 5.21 -6.27
CA GLN A 13 8.85 4.48 -7.47
C GLN A 13 8.66 2.97 -7.21
N ASP A 14 9.42 2.39 -6.28
CA ASP A 14 9.27 1.00 -5.81
C ASP A 14 7.88 0.71 -5.22
N LEU A 15 7.36 1.61 -4.39
CA LEU A 15 6.03 1.45 -3.77
C LEU A 15 4.92 1.56 -4.82
N GLN A 16 5.08 2.46 -5.81
CA GLN A 16 4.15 2.53 -6.93
C GLN A 16 4.09 1.22 -7.71
N VAL A 17 5.23 0.60 -7.98
CA VAL A 17 5.27 -0.69 -8.67
C VAL A 17 4.59 -1.78 -7.84
N LYS A 18 4.83 -1.83 -6.52
CA LYS A 18 4.17 -2.80 -5.63
C LYS A 18 2.65 -2.60 -5.59
N ILE A 19 2.18 -1.36 -5.43
CA ILE A 19 0.75 -1.03 -5.42
C ILE A 19 0.09 -1.42 -6.75
N ASN A 20 0.76 -1.19 -7.88
CA ASN A 20 0.24 -1.57 -9.21
C ASN A 20 0.23 -3.08 -9.46
N LYS A 21 0.98 -3.88 -8.69
CA LYS A 21 0.97 -5.34 -8.75
C LYS A 21 -0.09 -5.98 -7.85
N LEU A 22 -0.71 -5.21 -6.96
CA LEU A 22 -1.75 -5.70 -6.08
C LEU A 22 -2.97 -6.18 -6.86
N SER A 23 -3.56 -7.28 -6.40
CA SER A 23 -4.82 -7.80 -6.93
C SER A 23 -5.99 -6.90 -6.53
N VAL A 24 -7.16 -7.12 -7.14
CA VAL A 24 -8.38 -6.40 -6.76
C VAL A 24 -8.72 -6.61 -5.27
N GLU A 25 -8.59 -7.84 -4.78
CA GLU A 25 -8.80 -8.18 -3.36
C GLU A 25 -7.82 -7.44 -2.43
N ASP A 26 -6.54 -7.37 -2.81
CA ASP A 26 -5.53 -6.63 -2.07
C ASP A 26 -5.83 -5.12 -2.06
N LEU A 27 -6.36 -4.57 -3.15
CA LEU A 27 -6.76 -3.16 -3.21
C LEU A 27 -7.93 -2.86 -2.28
N GLU A 28 -8.88 -3.78 -2.12
CA GLU A 28 -9.96 -3.66 -1.14
C GLU A 28 -9.42 -3.72 0.30
N ASN A 29 -8.53 -4.68 0.58
CA ASN A 29 -7.85 -4.79 1.87
C ASN A 29 -6.98 -3.57 2.18
N LEU A 30 -6.30 -3.00 1.18
CA LEU A 30 -5.53 -1.76 1.29
C LEU A 30 -6.43 -0.60 1.66
N GLY A 31 -7.64 -0.54 1.10
CA GLY A 31 -8.63 0.50 1.40
C GLY A 31 -9.02 0.51 2.87
N LEU A 32 -9.22 -0.67 3.47
CA LEU A 32 -9.52 -0.84 4.89
C LEU A 32 -8.31 -0.51 5.77
N ALA A 33 -7.14 -1.08 5.46
CA ALA A 33 -5.91 -0.85 6.21
C ALA A 33 -5.45 0.62 6.16
N LEU A 34 -5.73 1.33 5.07
CA LEU A 34 -5.47 2.77 4.93
C LEU A 34 -6.21 3.64 5.96
N LEU A 35 -7.30 3.14 6.56
CA LEU A 35 -8.00 3.83 7.64
C LEU A 35 -7.20 3.78 8.95
N ASP A 36 -6.44 2.72 9.17
CA ASP A 36 -5.61 2.50 10.35
C ASP A 36 -4.17 3.03 10.18
N PHE A 37 -3.74 3.32 8.94
CA PHE A 37 -2.40 3.84 8.70
C PHE A 37 -2.23 5.23 9.30
N THR A 38 -1.25 5.35 10.19
CA THR A 38 -0.85 6.61 10.81
C THR A 38 0.35 7.23 10.10
N SER A 39 1.11 6.41 9.36
CA SER A 39 2.37 6.81 8.76
C SER A 39 2.66 6.08 7.45
N LYS A 40 3.67 6.58 6.71
CA LYS A 40 4.21 5.89 5.53
C LYS A 40 4.81 4.53 5.86
N ALA A 41 5.35 4.35 7.06
CA ALA A 41 5.94 3.08 7.46
C ALA A 41 4.90 1.97 7.50
N ASP A 42 3.68 2.27 7.98
CA ASP A 42 2.56 1.30 8.05
C ASP A 42 2.22 0.77 6.65
N LEU A 43 2.12 1.67 5.66
CA LEU A 43 1.89 1.29 4.27
C LEU A 43 3.02 0.43 3.69
N VAL A 44 4.28 0.76 3.99
CA VAL A 44 5.44 0.00 3.50
C VAL A 44 5.45 -1.41 4.10
N VAL A 45 5.18 -1.53 5.40
CA VAL A 45 5.09 -2.83 6.10
C VAL A 45 3.94 -3.65 5.52
N TRP A 46 2.77 -3.04 5.33
CA TRP A 46 1.62 -3.72 4.75
C TRP A 46 1.91 -4.21 3.32
N LEU A 47 2.47 -3.37 2.46
CA LEU A 47 2.83 -3.75 1.09
C LEU A 47 3.87 -4.88 1.06
N ASN A 48 4.86 -4.84 1.95
CA ASN A 48 5.85 -5.91 2.03
C ASN A 48 5.22 -7.23 2.53
N ASN A 49 4.24 -7.19 3.42
CA ASN A 49 3.52 -8.38 3.86
C ASN A 49 2.65 -9.00 2.76
N GLN A 50 2.01 -8.19 1.90
CA GLN A 50 1.22 -8.72 0.78
C GLN A 50 2.08 -9.42 -0.27
N VAL A 51 3.28 -8.90 -0.55
CA VAL A 51 4.22 -9.50 -1.52
C VAL A 51 4.77 -10.86 -1.04
N ILE A 52 4.68 -11.18 0.25
CA ILE A 52 5.15 -12.47 0.81
C ILE A 52 4.14 -13.61 0.57
N PHE A 53 2.89 -13.32 0.21
CA PHE A 53 1.84 -14.34 0.00
C PHE A 53 1.85 -14.99 -1.40
N GLU A 54 2.82 -14.66 -2.27
CA GLU A 54 3.09 -15.46 -3.48
C GLU A 54 4.01 -16.64 -3.13
N GLY A 55 3.46 -17.68 -2.49
CA GLY A 55 4.14 -18.94 -2.15
C GLY A 55 3.27 -20.16 -2.41
#